data_AF-A0A9D2MWJ5-F1
#
_entry.id   AF-A0A9D2MWJ5-F1
#
_cell.length_a   1.000
_cell.length_b   1.000
_cell.length_c   1.000
_cell.angle_alpha   90.00
_cell.angle_beta   90.00
_cell.angle_gamma   90.00
#
_symmetry.space_group_name_H-M   'P 1'
#
loop_
_entity.id
_entity.type
_entity.pdbx_description
1 polymer ?
#
loop_
_entity_poly.entity_id
_entity_poly.type
_entity_poly.pdbx_seq_one_letter_code
_entity_poly.pdbx_strand_id
1 'polypeptide(L)'
;MEGDFFYTSLENTDGYFVRVSSAEAMTYEEFLERFEKPLDYLGEESRHDVIVLKVDFKNQDNTQGGVLIRDLNLVNSARSQSFNPSVNYMAIANPDFDPYTEGIKIQPGTEASLFFVYDTVSRADKVTYLEQQAGKESLTMFLNVSLYPVHKMVEMEVPLTVLHAKKS
;
A
#
# COMPACT_ATOMS: atom_id res chain seq x y z
N MET A 1 7.94 -13.96 4.45
CA MET A 1 8.52 -13.90 5.82
C MET A 1 7.60 -14.66 6.76
N GLU A 2 8.16 -15.35 7.76
CA GLU A 2 7.45 -16.11 8.81
C GLU A 2 7.36 -15.26 10.10
N GLY A 3 6.36 -15.50 10.96
CA GLY A 3 5.74 -14.59 11.96
C GLY A 3 6.63 -13.75 12.91
N ASP A 4 6.14 -12.54 13.23
CA ASP A 4 6.28 -11.75 14.50
C ASP A 4 5.71 -10.32 14.27
N PHE A 5 4.54 -10.00 14.85
CA PHE A 5 3.84 -8.69 14.73
C PHE A 5 2.95 -8.45 15.97
N PHE A 6 3.09 -7.35 16.73
CA PHE A 6 2.18 -7.01 17.84
C PHE A 6 2.10 -5.53 18.29
N TYR A 7 0.86 -5.06 18.56
CA TYR A 7 0.50 -4.05 19.59
C TYR A 7 -0.41 -4.60 20.73
N THR A 8 -1.15 -5.71 20.52
CA THR A 8 -2.02 -6.38 21.52
C THR A 8 -2.23 -7.88 21.21
N SER A 9 -2.60 -8.73 22.18
CA SER A 9 -2.83 -10.19 22.00
C SER A 9 -3.84 -10.60 20.91
N LEU A 10 -4.52 -9.65 20.28
CA LEU A 10 -5.43 -9.85 19.13
C LEU A 10 -4.69 -10.05 17.79
N GLU A 11 -3.42 -9.68 17.68
CA GLU A 11 -2.60 -9.75 16.46
C GLU A 11 -1.67 -10.98 16.45
N ASN A 12 -2.16 -12.15 16.90
CA ASN A 12 -1.39 -13.38 16.71
C ASN A 12 -1.30 -13.68 15.21
N THR A 13 -0.11 -13.47 14.64
CA THR A 13 0.20 -13.59 13.22
C THR A 13 1.02 -14.83 12.88
N ASP A 14 1.23 -15.74 13.84
CA ASP A 14 1.89 -17.01 13.59
C ASP A 14 1.15 -17.77 12.49
N GLY A 15 1.84 -18.32 11.49
CA GLY A 15 1.18 -18.97 10.35
C GLY A 15 0.57 -18.01 9.31
N TYR A 16 0.62 -16.69 9.51
CA TYR A 16 0.35 -15.72 8.44
C TYR A 16 1.61 -15.44 7.61
N PHE A 17 1.42 -15.27 6.30
CA PHE A 17 2.45 -14.85 5.36
C PHE A 17 1.97 -13.66 4.55
N VAL A 18 2.85 -12.69 4.35
CA VAL A 18 2.59 -11.50 3.54
C VAL A 18 3.59 -11.44 2.39
N ARG A 19 3.11 -11.12 1.19
CA ARG A 19 3.90 -10.89 -0.01
C ARG A 19 3.33 -9.73 -0.81
N VAL A 20 4.19 -8.88 -1.34
CA VAL A 20 3.81 -7.89 -2.36
C VAL A 20 3.92 -8.57 -3.73
N SER A 21 2.80 -8.72 -4.44
CA SER A 21 2.76 -9.37 -5.76
C SER A 21 2.91 -8.41 -6.93
N SER A 22 2.57 -7.13 -6.73
CA SER A 22 2.92 -6.06 -7.67
C SER A 22 3.13 -4.74 -6.93
N ALA A 23 3.96 -3.88 -7.53
CA ALA A 23 4.19 -2.51 -7.09
C ALA A 23 4.28 -1.61 -8.33
N GLU A 24 3.36 -0.66 -8.47
CA GLU A 24 3.20 0.14 -9.68
C GLU A 24 3.01 1.61 -9.31
N ALA A 25 3.74 2.53 -9.95
CA ALA A 25 3.39 3.94 -9.93
C ALA A 25 2.42 4.24 -11.09
N MET A 26 1.34 4.96 -10.81
CA MET A 26 0.28 5.27 -11.77
C MET A 26 -0.05 6.75 -11.74
N THR A 27 -0.33 7.32 -12.91
CA THR A 27 -0.97 8.64 -12.93
C THR A 27 -2.38 8.56 -12.38
N TYR A 28 -2.92 9.68 -11.89
CA TYR A 28 -4.32 9.75 -11.45
C TYR A 28 -5.29 9.25 -12.54
N GLU A 29 -5.07 9.62 -13.80
CA GLU A 29 -5.93 9.18 -14.92
C GLU A 29 -5.91 7.65 -15.08
N GLU A 30 -4.73 7.04 -15.10
CA GLU A 30 -4.58 5.59 -15.32
C GLU A 30 -5.12 4.78 -14.14
N PHE A 31 -4.95 5.30 -12.93
CA PHE A 31 -5.54 4.68 -11.75
C PHE A 31 -7.07 4.61 -11.88
N LEU A 32 -7.72 5.73 -12.23
CA LEU A 32 -9.18 5.73 -12.39
C LEU A 32 -9.64 4.89 -13.57
N GLU A 33 -8.92 4.90 -14.69
CA GLU A 33 -9.19 4.02 -15.82
C GLU A 33 -9.13 2.54 -15.42
N ARG A 34 -8.07 2.13 -14.69
CA ARG A 34 -7.89 0.75 -14.20
C ARG A 34 -9.05 0.28 -13.33
N PHE A 35 -9.60 1.16 -12.51
CA PHE A 35 -10.69 0.86 -11.58
C PHE A 35 -12.06 1.38 -12.04
N GLU A 36 -12.19 1.65 -13.35
CA GLU A 36 -13.45 1.98 -14.03
C GLU A 36 -14.20 3.17 -13.39
N LYS A 37 -13.45 4.21 -13.00
CA LYS A 37 -14.00 5.46 -12.46
C LYS A 37 -13.84 6.62 -13.45
N PRO A 38 -14.78 7.58 -13.47
CA PRO A 38 -14.64 8.77 -14.29
C PRO A 38 -13.57 9.70 -13.72
N LEU A 39 -12.90 10.49 -14.57
CA LEU A 39 -11.77 11.35 -14.17
C LEU A 39 -12.11 12.37 -13.07
N ASP A 40 -13.37 12.80 -13.01
CA ASP A 40 -13.87 13.76 -12.02
C ASP A 40 -14.36 13.10 -10.72
N TYR A 41 -14.12 11.80 -10.53
CA TYR A 41 -14.57 11.05 -9.35
C TYR A 41 -14.07 11.63 -8.03
N LEU A 42 -12.82 12.08 -7.98
CA LEU A 42 -12.26 12.82 -6.83
C LEU A 42 -12.25 14.33 -7.09
N GLY A 43 -12.46 15.11 -6.03
CA GLY A 43 -12.25 16.55 -6.05
C GLY A 43 -10.80 16.90 -6.37
N GLU A 44 -10.57 18.02 -7.05
CA GLU A 44 -9.26 18.43 -7.59
C GLU A 44 -8.12 18.35 -6.57
N GLU A 45 -8.40 18.76 -5.34
CA GLU A 45 -7.43 18.78 -4.22
C GLU A 45 -6.97 17.40 -3.75
N SER A 46 -7.62 16.34 -4.20
CA SER A 46 -7.33 14.94 -3.87
C SER A 46 -6.81 14.16 -5.08
N ARG A 47 -6.58 14.82 -6.22
CA ARG A 47 -6.10 14.19 -7.45
C ARG A 47 -4.57 14.13 -7.43
N HIS A 48 -4.06 12.97 -7.05
CA HIS A 48 -2.64 12.67 -6.98
C HIS A 48 -2.30 11.44 -7.80
N ASP A 49 -1.09 11.43 -8.36
CA ASP A 49 -0.44 10.20 -8.81
C ASP A 49 -0.20 9.29 -7.61
N VAL A 50 -0.28 7.99 -7.82
CA VAL A 50 -0.30 7.02 -6.72
C VAL A 50 0.69 5.90 -6.91
N ILE A 51 1.09 5.29 -5.80
CA ILE A 51 1.71 3.98 -5.77
C ILE A 51 0.62 2.96 -5.42
N VAL A 52 0.44 1.96 -6.27
CA VAL A 52 -0.49 0.85 -6.10
C VAL A 52 0.30 -0.42 -5.82
N LEU A 53 0.06 -1.02 -4.66
CA LEU A 53 0.60 -2.32 -4.30
C LEU A 53 -0.52 -3.36 -4.33
N LYS A 54 -0.27 -4.53 -4.93
CA LYS A 54 -1.09 -5.71 -4.66
C LYS A 54 -0.41 -6.51 -3.57
N VAL A 55 -1.09 -6.68 -2.44
CA VAL A 55 -0.56 -7.43 -1.28
C VAL A 55 -1.37 -8.71 -1.12
N ASP A 56 -0.66 -9.84 -1.15
CA ASP A 56 -1.21 -11.16 -0.91
C ASP A 56 -0.93 -11.56 0.54
N PHE A 57 -1.96 -12.06 1.19
CA PHE A 57 -1.93 -12.56 2.54
C PHE A 57 -2.36 -14.03 2.52
N LYS A 58 -1.60 -14.87 3.21
CA LYS A 58 -1.91 -16.28 3.40
C LYS A 58 -2.08 -16.55 4.88
N ASN A 59 -3.08 -17.33 5.25
CA ASN A 59 -3.17 -17.93 6.57
C ASN A 59 -3.02 -19.45 6.45
N GLN A 60 -1.94 -20.01 6.99
CA GLN A 60 -1.69 -21.44 6.96
C GLN A 60 -2.64 -22.20 7.89
N ASP A 61 -2.68 -21.84 9.18
CA ASP A 61 -3.39 -22.59 10.21
C ASP A 61 -3.86 -21.74 11.42
N ASN A 62 -3.68 -20.42 11.38
CA ASN A 62 -3.98 -19.55 12.51
C ASN A 62 -5.49 -19.34 12.70
N THR A 63 -5.99 -19.68 13.89
CA THR A 63 -7.41 -19.52 14.25
C THR A 63 -7.67 -18.42 15.28
N GLN A 64 -6.61 -17.81 15.82
CA GLN A 64 -6.68 -16.96 17.02
C GLN A 64 -6.44 -15.48 16.74
N GLY A 65 -5.76 -15.13 15.66
CA GLY A 65 -5.40 -13.74 15.34
C GLY A 65 -5.68 -13.33 13.89
N GLY A 66 -4.99 -12.27 13.47
CA GLY A 66 -5.17 -11.59 12.20
C GLY A 66 -4.01 -10.62 11.96
N VAL A 67 -4.05 -9.93 10.83
CA VAL A 67 -3.01 -8.98 10.41
C VAL A 67 -3.54 -7.56 10.57
N LEU A 68 -2.85 -6.68 11.30
CA LEU A 68 -3.19 -5.26 11.32
C LEU A 68 -2.71 -4.60 10.02
N ILE A 69 -3.67 -4.22 9.18
CA ILE A 69 -3.36 -3.64 7.87
C ILE A 69 -3.22 -2.12 7.91
N ARG A 70 -3.71 -1.46 8.97
CA ARG A 70 -3.54 0.00 9.14
C ARG A 70 -2.09 0.44 9.27
N ASP A 71 -1.22 -0.47 9.73
CA ASP A 71 0.19 -0.20 9.99
C ASP A 71 1.07 -0.56 8.78
N LEU A 72 0.45 -0.96 7.66
CA LEU A 72 1.10 -1.25 6.39
C LEU A 72 1.49 0.03 5.64
N ASN A 73 2.45 0.74 6.20
CA ASN A 73 2.93 2.02 5.69
C ASN A 73 4.02 1.84 4.64
N LEU A 74 3.98 2.68 3.60
CA LEU A 74 5.01 2.73 2.57
C LEU A 74 6.12 3.68 3.00
N VAL A 75 7.37 3.25 2.92
CA VAL A 75 8.54 3.98 3.42
C VAL A 75 9.55 4.16 2.29
N ASN A 76 10.13 5.36 2.19
CA ASN A 76 11.17 5.63 1.19
C ASN A 76 12.50 4.94 1.51
N SER A 77 13.41 4.85 0.53
CA SER A 77 14.71 4.18 0.71
C SER A 77 15.57 4.75 1.84
N ALA A 78 15.48 6.07 2.07
CA ALA A 78 16.19 6.78 3.14
C ALA A 78 15.56 6.57 4.53
N ARG A 79 14.39 5.92 4.61
CA ARG A 79 13.61 5.70 5.85
C ARG A 79 13.27 6.99 6.59
N SER A 80 13.15 8.10 5.86
CA SER A 80 12.88 9.43 6.39
C SER A 80 11.45 9.91 6.15
N GLN A 81 10.72 9.25 5.24
CA GLN A 81 9.33 9.55 4.92
C GLN A 81 8.52 8.26 4.91
N SER A 82 7.33 8.33 5.50
CA SER A 82 6.36 7.24 5.60
C SER A 82 5.01 7.72 5.11
N PHE A 83 4.31 6.88 4.34
CA PHE A 83 3.02 7.16 3.72
C PHE A 83 2.01 6.11 4.18
N ASN A 84 0.89 6.57 4.72
CA ASN A 84 -0.21 5.69 5.10
C ASN A 84 -1.05 5.36 3.85
N PRO A 85 -1.78 4.24 3.83
CA PRO A 85 -2.75 3.96 2.78
C PRO A 85 -3.78 5.09 2.67
N SER A 86 -4.06 5.54 1.45
CA SER A 86 -5.01 6.62 1.19
C SER A 86 -6.44 6.09 1.14
N VAL A 87 -7.26 6.46 2.12
CA VAL A 87 -8.64 5.96 2.28
C VAL A 87 -9.47 6.10 0.99
N ASN A 88 -9.39 7.24 0.31
CA ASN A 88 -10.16 7.48 -0.92
C ASN A 88 -9.76 6.52 -2.04
N TYR A 89 -8.46 6.33 -2.25
CA TYR A 89 -7.94 5.45 -3.29
C TYR A 89 -8.12 3.97 -2.93
N MET A 90 -8.00 3.62 -1.64
CA MET A 90 -8.32 2.28 -1.13
C MET A 90 -9.76 1.89 -1.44
N ALA A 91 -10.72 2.79 -1.23
CA ALA A 91 -12.13 2.57 -1.51
C ALA A 91 -12.42 2.37 -3.01
N ILE A 92 -11.64 3.04 -3.88
CA ILE A 92 -11.76 2.87 -5.33
C ILE A 92 -11.20 1.51 -5.76
N ALA A 93 -10.01 1.15 -5.27
CA ALA A 93 -9.33 -0.07 -5.68
C ALA A 93 -9.95 -1.35 -5.10
N ASN A 94 -10.68 -1.24 -3.98
CA ASN A 94 -11.29 -2.36 -3.28
C ASN A 94 -12.77 -2.03 -2.93
N PRO A 95 -13.69 -2.02 -3.90
CA PRO A 95 -15.06 -1.51 -3.71
C PRO A 95 -15.89 -2.29 -2.66
N ASP A 96 -15.56 -3.57 -2.43
CA ASP A 96 -16.23 -4.42 -1.44
C ASP A 96 -15.52 -4.46 -0.08
N PHE A 97 -14.49 -3.63 0.12
CA PHE A 97 -13.70 -3.56 1.35
C PHE A 97 -13.93 -2.23 2.06
N ASP A 98 -14.16 -2.28 3.38
CA ASP A 98 -14.22 -1.05 4.19
C ASP A 98 -12.81 -0.47 4.35
N PRO A 99 -12.51 0.70 3.75
CA PRO A 99 -11.17 1.29 3.76
C PRO A 99 -10.72 1.76 5.16
N TYR A 100 -11.62 1.80 6.15
CA TYR A 100 -11.30 2.10 7.55
C TYR A 100 -10.99 0.85 8.38
N THR A 101 -11.02 -0.34 7.78
CA THR A 101 -10.68 -1.60 8.44
C THR A 101 -9.25 -1.55 8.97
N GLU A 102 -9.10 -1.72 10.29
CA GLU A 102 -7.77 -1.68 10.93
C GLU A 102 -6.97 -2.98 10.76
N GLY A 103 -7.65 -4.11 10.61
CA GLY A 103 -7.03 -5.43 10.50
C GLY A 103 -7.94 -6.47 9.86
N ILE A 104 -7.34 -7.52 9.31
CA ILE A 104 -8.04 -8.59 8.60
C ILE A 104 -7.79 -9.94 9.26
N LYS A 105 -8.79 -10.81 9.18
CA LYS A 105 -8.67 -12.23 9.50
C LYS A 105 -8.93 -13.03 8.24
N ILE A 106 -8.04 -13.97 7.95
CA ILE A 106 -8.14 -14.83 6.78
C ILE A 106 -8.45 -16.23 7.26
N GLN A 107 -9.28 -16.95 6.52
CA GLN A 107 -9.61 -18.33 6.87
C GLN A 107 -8.33 -19.21 6.84
N PRO A 108 -8.13 -20.12 7.81
CA PRO A 108 -7.03 -21.06 7.77
C PRO A 108 -7.01 -21.88 6.47
N GLY A 109 -5.83 -22.07 5.90
CA GLY A 109 -5.61 -22.79 4.65
C GLY A 109 -5.95 -21.99 3.39
N THR A 110 -6.25 -20.68 3.49
CA THR A 110 -6.63 -19.84 2.35
C THR A 110 -5.70 -18.64 2.16
N GLU A 111 -5.89 -17.97 1.01
CA GLU A 111 -5.17 -16.77 0.61
C GLU A 111 -6.17 -15.70 0.20
N ALA A 112 -5.82 -14.45 0.46
CA ALA A 112 -6.58 -13.26 0.06
C ALA A 112 -5.63 -12.19 -0.46
N SER A 113 -6.12 -11.33 -1.36
CA SER A 113 -5.35 -10.19 -1.88
C SER A 113 -6.11 -8.90 -1.63
N LEU A 114 -5.38 -7.82 -1.37
CA LEU A 114 -5.93 -6.47 -1.26
C LEU A 114 -4.99 -5.49 -1.98
N PHE A 115 -5.56 -4.48 -2.65
CA PHE A 115 -4.78 -3.37 -3.16
C PHE A 115 -4.54 -2.34 -2.05
N PHE A 116 -3.28 -1.95 -1.87
CA PHE A 116 -2.87 -0.83 -1.02
C PHE A 116 -2.46 0.34 -1.90
N VAL A 117 -3.07 1.51 -1.69
CA VAL A 117 -2.85 2.68 -2.56
C VAL A 117 -2.37 3.87 -1.75
N TYR A 118 -1.33 4.56 -2.24
CA TYR A 118 -0.66 5.66 -1.55
C TYR A 118 -0.54 6.88 -2.46
N ASP A 119 -1.09 8.03 -2.05
CA ASP A 119 -0.97 9.33 -2.76
C ASP A 119 0.37 10.05 -2.50
N THR A 120 1.16 9.53 -1.57
CA THR A 120 2.51 10.00 -1.22
C THR A 120 2.62 11.50 -0.89
N VAL A 121 1.51 12.14 -0.51
CA VAL A 121 1.50 13.55 -0.09
C VAL A 121 2.41 13.69 1.14
N SER A 122 3.48 14.47 1.00
CA SER A 122 4.58 14.49 1.98
C SER A 122 4.79 15.84 2.66
N ARG A 123 4.19 16.90 2.12
CA ARG A 123 4.45 18.30 2.49
C ARG A 123 3.16 19.09 2.61
N ALA A 124 3.20 20.15 3.41
CA ALA A 124 2.06 21.06 3.61
C ALA A 124 1.66 21.83 2.35
N ASP A 125 2.58 22.00 1.40
CA ASP A 125 2.33 22.59 0.07
C ASP A 125 1.76 21.57 -0.94
N LYS A 126 1.37 20.38 -0.46
CA LYS A 126 0.77 19.27 -1.22
C LYS A 126 1.68 18.64 -2.28
N VAL A 127 2.96 19.01 -2.34
CA VAL A 127 3.91 18.33 -3.23
C VAL A 127 4.09 16.89 -2.76
N THR A 128 3.76 15.96 -3.65
CA THR A 128 3.88 14.51 -3.43
C THR A 128 5.35 14.07 -3.50
N TYR A 129 5.64 12.92 -2.91
CA TYR A 129 6.97 12.32 -3.03
C TYR A 129 7.26 11.90 -4.48
N LEU A 130 6.27 11.35 -5.20
CA LEU A 130 6.42 10.99 -6.62
C LEU A 130 6.85 12.20 -7.47
N GLU A 131 6.26 13.38 -7.24
CA GLU A 131 6.68 14.62 -7.93
C GLU A 131 8.13 15.01 -7.62
N GLN A 132 8.57 14.85 -6.37
CA GLN A 132 9.97 15.13 -5.97
C GLN A 132 10.97 14.19 -6.64
N GLN A 133 10.53 13.00 -7.06
CA GLN A 133 11.35 12.01 -7.73
C GLN A 133 11.21 12.05 -9.26
N ALA A 134 10.62 13.11 -9.82
CA ALA A 134 10.49 13.27 -11.27
C ALA A 134 11.85 13.14 -11.97
N GLY A 135 11.86 12.41 -13.09
CA GLY A 135 13.08 12.12 -13.87
C GLY A 135 13.85 10.86 -13.45
N LYS A 136 13.46 10.17 -12.37
CA LYS A 136 14.01 8.84 -12.03
C LYS A 136 13.26 7.72 -12.73
N GLU A 137 13.96 6.68 -13.17
CA GLU A 137 13.34 5.52 -13.83
C GLU A 137 12.60 4.61 -12.85
N SER A 138 13.09 4.48 -11.62
CA SER A 138 12.46 3.67 -10.56
C SER A 138 12.80 4.19 -9.16
N LEU A 139 12.07 3.68 -8.16
CA LEU A 139 12.26 3.94 -6.74
C LEU A 139 12.40 2.64 -5.96
N THR A 140 13.42 2.54 -5.11
CA THR A 140 13.42 1.55 -4.03
C THR A 140 12.54 2.05 -2.88
N MET A 141 11.57 1.25 -2.48
CA MET A 141 10.67 1.53 -1.37
C MET A 141 10.49 0.29 -0.50
N PHE A 142 9.97 0.50 0.71
CA PHE A 142 9.73 -0.55 1.68
C PHE A 142 8.28 -0.52 2.14
N LEU A 143 7.57 -1.63 2.05
CA LEU A 143 6.30 -1.78 2.75
C LEU A 143 6.59 -2.28 4.14
N ASN A 144 6.19 -1.48 5.13
CA ASN A 144 6.24 -1.91 6.50
C ASN A 144 5.18 -2.98 6.71
N VAL A 145 5.58 -4.15 7.22
CA VAL A 145 4.63 -5.22 7.54
C VAL A 145 4.53 -5.42 9.03
N SER A 146 5.61 -5.21 9.78
CA SER A 146 5.67 -5.33 11.25
C SER A 146 6.44 -4.17 11.85
N LEU A 147 5.95 -3.58 12.93
CA LEU A 147 6.68 -2.54 13.67
C LEU A 147 7.38 -3.09 14.93
N TYR A 148 6.69 -3.95 15.69
CA TYR A 148 7.16 -4.49 16.97
C TYR A 148 6.74 -5.96 17.14
N PRO A 149 7.50 -6.77 17.90
CA PRO A 149 8.82 -6.48 18.47
C PRO A 149 9.93 -6.48 17.41
N VAL A 150 9.66 -7.05 16.23
CA VAL A 150 10.61 -7.11 15.11
C VAL A 150 10.10 -6.26 13.97
N HIS A 151 10.85 -5.21 13.62
CA HIS A 151 10.54 -4.40 12.45
C HIS A 151 10.81 -5.21 11.18
N LYS A 152 9.75 -5.58 10.45
CA LYS A 152 9.83 -6.34 9.20
C LYS A 152 9.30 -5.48 8.06
N MET A 153 10.07 -5.43 6.99
CA MET A 153 9.73 -4.68 5.78
C MET A 153 9.89 -5.58 4.56
N VAL A 154 9.06 -5.35 3.56
CA VAL A 154 9.21 -5.90 2.21
C VAL A 154 9.82 -4.82 1.33
N GLU A 155 11.04 -5.04 0.85
CA GLU A 155 11.67 -4.18 -0.16
C GLU A 155 11.03 -4.40 -1.52
N MET A 156 10.82 -3.32 -2.27
CA MET A 156 10.34 -3.36 -3.64
C MET A 156 10.99 -2.28 -4.49
N GLU A 157 11.11 -2.56 -5.78
CA GLU A 157 11.38 -1.57 -6.80
C GLU A 157 10.05 -1.14 -7.43
N VAL A 158 9.81 0.16 -7.49
CA VAL A 158 8.62 0.77 -8.10
C VAL A 158 9.06 1.48 -9.38
N PRO A 159 8.76 0.93 -10.57
CA PRO A 159 9.04 1.60 -11.84
C PRO A 159 8.23 2.89 -11.96
N LEU A 160 8.85 3.95 -12.47
CA LEU A 160 8.25 5.27 -12.70
C LEU A 160 8.04 5.58 -14.19
N THR A 161 8.27 4.61 -15.08
CA THR A 161 8.24 4.75 -16.55
C THR A 161 6.97 5.42 -17.09
N VAL A 162 5.86 5.22 -16.41
CA VAL A 162 4.55 5.75 -16.79
C VAL A 162 4.41 7.25 -16.49
N LEU A 163 5.02 7.73 -15.40
CA LEU A 163 4.96 9.15 -15.00
C LEU A 163 5.77 10.06 -15.93
N HIS A 164 6.64 9.51 -16.77
CA HIS A 164 7.52 10.29 -17.66
C HIS A 164 6.91 10.53 -19.04
N ALA A 165 6.01 9.67 -19.51
CA ALA A 165 5.45 9.75 -20.87
C ALA A 165 4.53 10.97 -21.11
N LYS A 166 4.03 11.61 -20.05
CA LYS A 166 3.15 12.79 -20.14
C LYS A 166 3.86 14.14 -19.97
N LYS A 167 5.15 14.17 -19.62
CA LYS A 167 5.92 15.42 -19.44
C LYS A 167 6.74 15.83 -20.66
N SER A 168 6.69 15.06 -21.75
CA SER A 168 7.34 15.34 -23.05
C SER A 168 6.36 15.87 -24.09
#